data_AF-A0A519UE34-F1
#
_entry.id   AF-A0A519UE34-F1
#
_cell.length_a   1.000
_cell.length_b   1.000
_cell.length_c   1.000
_cell.angle_alpha   90.00
_cell.angle_beta   90.00
_cell.angle_gamma   90.00
#
_symmetry.space_group_name_H-M   'P 1'
#
loop_
_entity.id
_entity.type
_entity.pdbx_description
1 polymer ?
#
loop_
_entity_poly.entity_id
_entity_poly.type
_entity_poly.pdbx_seq_one_letter_code
_entity_poly.pdbx_strand_id
1 'polypeptide(L)'
;EFDYAGRFKLRSATAPYKRYLQEGYVTASLNFDREPRFYADLGFDGGIWYGQGQFDDTKSLFFVSAKKGQPATAQNESSYSVTGYWPKKLVNFNNVIGETTYTVQTYPWPMIRLANLYLLYAEAENEVSGPTGQVYHYTNLVRERAGLFSVEDSWSNYSTNPTKYTTKDGMREILHQERLIELAFEGQRFWDLRRWKKAGEELNKPITGWDLIQEDAPSYYRERVIYNQTFTSRDYLWPLPESELLSNKRMNQNPGW
;
A
#
# COMPACT_ATOMS: atom_id res chain seq x y z
N GLU A 1 21.35 -1.27 -3.56
CA GLU A 1 20.38 -1.05 -4.65
C GLU A 1 19.41 -2.23 -4.71
N PHE A 2 18.12 -2.00 -4.92
CA PHE A 2 17.10 -3.05 -4.99
C PHE A 2 16.94 -3.53 -6.44
N ASP A 3 17.10 -4.84 -6.70
CA ASP A 3 16.97 -5.42 -8.04
C ASP A 3 15.51 -5.42 -8.51
N TYR A 4 15.10 -4.32 -9.14
CA TYR A 4 13.74 -4.17 -9.64
C TYR A 4 13.42 -5.13 -10.80
N ALA A 5 14.41 -5.45 -11.65
CA ALA A 5 14.21 -6.35 -12.79
C ALA A 5 14.02 -7.80 -12.32
N GLY A 6 14.77 -8.22 -11.32
CA GLY A 6 14.70 -9.55 -10.70
C GLY A 6 13.68 -9.69 -9.57
N ARG A 7 12.81 -8.69 -9.33
CA ARG A 7 11.88 -8.68 -8.19
C ARG A 7 10.93 -9.88 -8.11
N PHE A 8 10.65 -10.56 -9.22
CA PHE A 8 9.80 -11.76 -9.23
C PHE A 8 10.57 -13.08 -9.18
N LYS A 9 11.91 -13.04 -9.11
CA LYS A 9 12.71 -14.24 -8.85
C LYS A 9 12.38 -14.77 -7.46
N LEU A 10 12.46 -16.08 -7.30
CA LEU A 10 12.26 -16.73 -6.01
C LEU A 10 13.46 -16.55 -5.11
N ARG A 11 13.21 -16.34 -3.82
CA ARG A 11 14.21 -16.26 -2.77
C ARG A 11 13.67 -16.93 -1.51
N SER A 12 14.55 -17.65 -0.81
CA SER A 12 14.22 -18.25 0.49
C SER A 12 14.54 -17.28 1.61
N ALA A 13 13.64 -17.17 2.58
CA ALA A 13 13.89 -16.39 3.79
C ALA A 13 14.93 -17.05 4.69
N THR A 14 15.85 -16.24 5.20
CA THR A 14 16.95 -16.62 6.10
C THR A 14 16.78 -15.94 7.46
N ALA A 15 17.50 -16.40 8.49
CA ALA A 15 17.43 -15.86 9.87
C ALA A 15 17.39 -14.32 10.02
N PRO A 16 18.11 -13.48 9.23
CA PRO A 16 17.98 -12.02 9.31
C PRO A 16 16.57 -11.47 9.08
N TYR A 17 15.73 -12.20 8.33
CA TYR A 17 14.36 -11.80 7.99
C TYR A 17 13.30 -12.34 8.93
N LYS A 18 13.67 -13.06 10.00
CA LYS A 18 12.72 -13.81 10.86
C LYS A 18 11.58 -12.99 11.47
N ARG A 19 11.73 -11.67 11.57
CA ARG A 19 10.68 -10.74 12.04
C ARG A 19 9.65 -10.35 10.97
N TYR A 20 9.98 -10.58 9.71
CA TYR A 20 9.21 -10.13 8.55
C TYR A 20 8.73 -11.30 7.69
N LEU A 21 9.54 -12.36 7.58
CA LEU A 21 9.26 -13.54 6.78
C LEU A 21 9.53 -14.82 7.60
N GLN A 22 8.73 -15.86 7.34
CA GLN A 22 8.93 -17.18 7.90
C GLN A 22 10.25 -17.77 7.39
N GLU A 23 11.16 -18.12 8.30
CA GLU A 23 12.46 -18.70 7.95
C GLU A 23 12.29 -20.01 7.15
N GLY A 24 13.09 -20.18 6.10
CA GLY A 24 13.03 -21.28 5.16
C GLY A 24 11.90 -21.19 4.11
N TYR A 25 11.00 -20.20 4.23
CA TYR A 25 9.89 -20.06 3.29
C TYR A 25 10.34 -19.41 1.98
N VAL A 26 9.89 -19.97 0.85
CA VAL A 26 10.19 -19.46 -0.50
C VAL A 26 9.11 -18.49 -0.95
N THR A 27 9.52 -17.25 -1.22
CA THR A 27 8.67 -16.17 -1.73
C THR A 27 9.36 -15.35 -2.83
N ALA A 28 8.64 -14.44 -3.49
CA ALA A 28 9.22 -13.54 -4.48
C ALA A 28 10.20 -12.53 -3.84
N SER A 29 11.30 -12.22 -4.51
CA SER A 29 12.29 -11.21 -4.10
C SER A 29 11.67 -9.84 -3.80
N LEU A 30 10.52 -9.52 -4.40
CA LEU A 30 9.69 -8.34 -4.14
C LEU A 30 9.34 -8.15 -2.66
N ASN A 31 9.23 -9.25 -1.93
CA ASN A 31 8.83 -9.26 -0.53
C ASN A 31 10.01 -9.11 0.44
N PHE A 32 11.25 -8.95 -0.08
CA PHE A 32 12.46 -8.76 0.73
C PHE A 32 12.96 -7.32 0.64
N ASP A 33 13.77 -6.93 1.61
CA ASP A 33 14.52 -5.66 1.60
C ASP A 33 13.64 -4.42 1.38
N ARG A 34 12.40 -4.50 1.88
CA ARG A 34 11.42 -3.42 1.86
C ARG A 34 11.51 -2.58 3.12
N GLU A 35 10.95 -1.38 3.07
CA GLU A 35 10.82 -0.54 4.25
C GLU A 35 9.87 -1.15 5.30
N PRO A 36 9.98 -0.78 6.59
CA PRO A 36 9.15 -1.34 7.65
C PRO A 36 7.64 -1.26 7.39
N ARG A 37 7.16 -0.17 6.77
CA ARG A 37 5.74 0.03 6.44
C ARG A 37 5.19 -1.03 5.49
N PHE A 38 6.01 -1.60 4.60
CA PHE A 38 5.59 -2.70 3.73
C PHE A 38 5.13 -3.92 4.54
N TYR A 39 5.91 -4.32 5.55
CA TYR A 39 5.60 -5.49 6.40
C TYR A 39 4.54 -5.21 7.46
N ALA A 40 4.39 -3.93 7.85
CA ALA A 40 3.33 -3.50 8.76
C ALA A 40 1.97 -3.44 8.06
N ASP A 41 1.92 -2.89 6.84
CA ASP A 41 0.67 -2.57 6.17
C ASP A 41 0.15 -3.71 5.29
N LEU A 42 1.01 -4.62 4.82
CA LEU A 42 0.65 -5.73 3.94
C LEU A 42 0.88 -7.10 4.58
N GLY A 43 -0.08 -7.99 4.40
CA GLY A 43 0.09 -9.43 4.53
C GLY A 43 0.33 -10.05 3.15
N PHE A 44 1.22 -11.04 3.06
CA PHE A 44 1.59 -11.69 1.80
C PHE A 44 2.16 -13.08 2.05
N ASP A 45 2.17 -13.93 1.03
CA ASP A 45 2.66 -15.31 1.13
C ASP A 45 4.12 -15.39 1.62
N GLY A 46 4.32 -16.06 2.77
CA GLY A 46 5.57 -16.15 3.52
C GLY A 46 5.81 -15.04 4.55
N GLY A 47 4.98 -13.99 4.55
CA GLY A 47 5.09 -12.85 5.45
C GLY A 47 4.55 -13.14 6.86
N ILE A 48 5.23 -12.61 7.87
CA ILE A 48 4.86 -12.76 9.27
C ILE A 48 3.62 -11.92 9.60
N TRP A 49 2.64 -12.56 10.22
CA TRP A 49 1.45 -11.94 10.79
C TRP A 49 1.61 -11.86 12.30
N TYR A 50 2.33 -10.83 12.76
CA TYR A 50 2.55 -10.58 14.19
C TYR A 50 1.24 -10.29 14.94
N GLY A 51 1.15 -10.78 16.19
CA GLY A 51 -0.04 -10.63 17.02
C GLY A 51 -0.81 -11.93 17.17
N GLN A 52 -2.15 -11.88 17.18
CA GLN A 52 -3.00 -13.07 17.27
C GLN A 52 -2.77 -13.87 18.56
N GLY A 53 -2.54 -13.16 19.67
CA GLY A 53 -2.22 -13.76 20.97
C GLY A 53 -0.78 -14.29 21.08
N GLN A 54 0.05 -14.13 20.03
CA GLN A 54 1.47 -14.47 20.04
C GLN A 54 2.31 -13.18 19.91
N PHE A 55 2.78 -12.69 21.05
CA PHE A 55 3.57 -11.45 21.15
C PHE A 55 5.04 -11.70 21.52
N ASP A 56 5.44 -12.96 21.62
CA ASP A 56 6.80 -13.37 21.97
C ASP A 56 7.63 -13.66 20.71
N ASP A 57 8.50 -12.71 20.35
CA ASP A 57 9.42 -12.77 19.20
C ASP A 57 10.41 -13.95 19.25
N THR A 58 10.54 -14.63 20.39
CA THR A 58 11.41 -15.81 20.53
C THR A 58 10.72 -17.10 20.08
N LYS A 59 9.40 -17.09 19.91
CA LYS A 59 8.59 -18.23 19.47
C LYS A 59 8.30 -18.17 17.97
N SER A 60 7.76 -19.28 17.44
CA SER A 60 7.23 -19.31 16.08
C SER A 60 6.00 -18.40 15.99
N LEU A 61 6.15 -17.30 15.26
CA LEU A 61 5.07 -16.38 14.95
C LEU A 61 4.18 -16.94 13.84
N PHE A 62 2.94 -16.47 13.76
CA PHE A 62 2.07 -16.78 12.64
C PHE A 62 2.60 -16.14 11.35
N PHE A 63 2.36 -16.82 10.24
CA PHE A 63 2.70 -16.32 8.91
C PHE A 63 1.63 -16.72 7.91
N VAL A 64 1.57 -15.97 6.81
CA VAL A 64 0.62 -16.25 5.73
C VAL A 64 1.22 -17.32 4.81
N SER A 65 0.45 -18.35 4.51
CA SER A 65 0.80 -19.40 3.54
C SER A 65 -0.39 -19.61 2.60
N ALA A 66 -0.26 -19.08 1.39
CA ALA A 66 -1.37 -18.79 0.47
C ALA A 66 -1.33 -19.59 -0.84
N LYS A 67 -0.26 -20.35 -1.09
CA LYS A 67 -0.22 -21.27 -2.25
C LYS A 67 -1.37 -22.26 -2.15
N LYS A 68 -1.83 -22.79 -3.28
CA LYS A 68 -2.96 -23.72 -3.29
C LYS A 68 -2.71 -24.91 -2.36
N GLY A 69 -3.71 -25.26 -1.56
CA GLY A 69 -3.62 -26.29 -0.53
C GLY A 69 -3.07 -25.81 0.83
N GLN A 70 -2.63 -24.55 0.94
CA GLN A 70 -2.18 -23.96 2.21
C GLN A 70 -3.31 -23.19 2.93
N PRO A 71 -3.20 -22.96 4.26
CA PRO A 71 -4.27 -22.38 5.07
C PRO A 71 -4.84 -21.03 4.61
N ALA A 72 -4.05 -20.16 3.97
CA ALA A 72 -4.50 -18.85 3.49
C ALA A 72 -4.86 -18.84 2.00
N THR A 73 -5.00 -20.00 1.37
CA THR A 73 -5.54 -20.11 0.00
C THR A 73 -7.03 -19.76 -0.05
N ALA A 74 -7.61 -19.78 -1.25
CA ALA A 74 -9.03 -19.54 -1.42
C ALA A 74 -9.85 -20.65 -0.73
N GLN A 75 -10.61 -20.27 0.31
CA GLN A 75 -11.44 -21.21 1.08
C GLN A 75 -12.81 -21.43 0.42
N ASN A 76 -13.33 -20.41 -0.26
CA ASN A 76 -14.54 -20.43 -1.09
C ASN A 76 -14.54 -19.21 -2.03
N GLU A 77 -15.56 -19.09 -2.88
CA GLU A 77 -15.73 -18.03 -3.88
C GLU A 77 -15.78 -16.60 -3.30
N SER A 78 -15.97 -16.44 -1.98
CA SER A 78 -16.03 -15.14 -1.30
C SER A 78 -14.95 -14.94 -0.25
N SER A 79 -14.10 -15.93 0.02
CA SER A 79 -13.15 -15.94 1.13
C SER A 79 -11.73 -16.22 0.63
N TYR A 80 -11.16 -15.23 -0.06
CA TYR A 80 -9.80 -15.27 -0.58
C TYR A 80 -9.28 -13.86 -0.87
N SER A 81 -7.95 -13.69 -0.93
CA SER A 81 -7.37 -12.47 -1.51
C SER A 81 -7.32 -12.63 -3.02
N VAL A 82 -7.85 -11.66 -3.77
CA VAL A 82 -7.86 -11.69 -5.23
C VAL A 82 -6.45 -11.52 -5.83
N THR A 83 -5.55 -10.82 -5.13
CA THR A 83 -4.19 -10.50 -5.61
C THR A 83 -3.10 -11.35 -4.97
N GLY A 84 -3.39 -12.04 -3.87
CA GLY A 84 -2.39 -12.72 -3.02
C GLY A 84 -1.73 -11.81 -1.98
N TYR A 85 -2.26 -10.59 -1.79
CA TYR A 85 -1.89 -9.65 -0.74
C TYR A 85 -3.13 -9.26 0.11
N TRP A 86 -2.92 -8.96 1.39
CA TRP A 86 -3.97 -8.55 2.33
C TRP A 86 -3.66 -7.19 2.96
N PRO A 87 -4.67 -6.34 3.22
CA PRO A 87 -4.49 -5.14 4.02
C PRO A 87 -4.33 -5.53 5.49
N LYS A 88 -3.08 -5.53 5.98
CA LYS A 88 -2.75 -5.86 7.37
C LYS A 88 -2.88 -4.66 8.30
N LYS A 89 -2.63 -3.44 7.79
CA LYS A 89 -2.70 -2.18 8.55
C LYS A 89 -3.99 -1.99 9.35
N LEU A 90 -5.11 -2.44 8.78
CA LEU A 90 -6.45 -2.26 9.33
C LEU A 90 -6.81 -3.31 10.39
N VAL A 91 -5.94 -4.28 10.62
CA VAL A 91 -6.16 -5.34 11.60
C VAL A 91 -5.36 -5.00 12.85
N ASN A 92 -6.06 -4.79 13.96
CA ASN A 92 -5.39 -4.59 15.23
C ASN A 92 -4.63 -5.88 15.59
N PHE A 93 -3.33 -5.75 15.87
CA PHE A 93 -2.46 -6.89 16.17
C PHE A 93 -2.87 -7.64 17.45
N ASN A 94 -3.71 -7.03 18.31
CA ASN A 94 -4.30 -7.67 19.48
C ASN A 94 -5.60 -8.43 19.18
N ASN A 95 -6.10 -8.43 17.95
CA ASN A 95 -7.20 -9.32 17.56
C ASN A 95 -6.75 -10.77 17.68
N VAL A 96 -7.67 -11.67 18.04
CA VAL A 96 -7.38 -13.10 18.19
C VAL A 96 -8.53 -13.91 17.60
N ILE A 97 -8.24 -14.75 16.61
CA ILE A 97 -9.15 -15.81 16.13
C ILE A 97 -8.82 -17.06 16.94
N GLY A 98 -9.73 -17.45 17.83
CA GLY A 98 -9.73 -18.75 18.49
C GLY A 98 -10.49 -19.79 17.66
N GLU A 99 -10.65 -21.00 18.19
CA GLU A 99 -11.31 -22.11 17.47
C GLU A 99 -12.79 -21.82 17.16
N THR A 100 -13.49 -21.11 18.06
CA THR A 100 -14.94 -20.86 17.94
C THR A 100 -15.31 -19.38 18.03
N THR A 101 -14.38 -18.52 18.43
CA THR A 101 -14.64 -17.09 18.66
C THR A 101 -13.59 -16.22 18.01
N TYR A 102 -14.01 -15.05 17.54
CA TYR A 102 -13.12 -14.00 17.07
C TYR A 102 -13.19 -12.81 18.03
N THR A 103 -12.09 -12.55 18.74
CA THR A 103 -11.95 -11.41 19.63
C THR A 103 -11.42 -10.21 18.84
N VAL A 104 -12.23 -9.16 18.76
CA VAL A 104 -11.90 -7.91 18.06
C VAL A 104 -11.59 -6.82 19.08
N GLN A 105 -10.45 -6.17 18.90
CA GLN A 105 -10.11 -4.95 19.60
C GLN A 105 -10.58 -3.75 18.79
N THR A 106 -11.64 -3.10 19.26
CA THR A 106 -12.14 -1.87 18.66
C THR A 106 -11.18 -0.72 18.91
N TYR A 107 -10.91 0.06 17.87
CA TYR A 107 -10.13 1.29 17.95
C TYR A 107 -10.78 2.37 17.10
N PRO A 108 -10.59 3.66 17.43
CA PRO A 108 -11.14 4.75 16.65
C PRO A 108 -10.47 4.83 15.27
N TRP A 109 -11.29 4.92 14.22
CA TRP A 109 -10.78 5.06 12.85
C TRP A 109 -10.14 6.44 12.65
N PRO A 110 -8.87 6.53 12.19
CA PRO A 110 -8.19 7.81 12.05
C PRO A 110 -8.67 8.56 10.81
N MET A 111 -9.75 9.33 10.93
CA MET A 111 -10.24 10.19 9.84
C MET A 111 -9.22 11.27 9.45
N ILE A 112 -8.56 11.87 10.43
CA ILE A 112 -7.45 12.82 10.28
C ILE A 112 -6.42 12.50 11.36
N ARG A 113 -5.14 12.44 10.99
CA ARG A 113 -4.02 12.25 11.92
C ARG A 113 -2.83 13.11 11.54
N LEU A 114 -1.94 13.33 12.51
CA LEU A 114 -0.85 14.30 12.41
C LEU A 114 0.06 14.11 11.19
N ALA A 115 0.40 12.87 10.81
CA ALA A 115 1.23 12.64 9.62
C ALA A 115 0.55 13.12 8.32
N ASN A 116 -0.78 13.00 8.21
CA ASN A 116 -1.50 13.55 7.05
C ASN A 116 -1.37 15.08 7.02
N LEU A 117 -1.46 15.75 8.17
CA LEU A 117 -1.29 17.21 8.26
C LEU A 117 0.12 17.66 7.87
N TYR A 118 1.16 16.94 8.33
CA TYR A 118 2.55 17.21 7.93
C TYR A 118 2.74 17.08 6.42
N LEU A 119 2.24 15.99 5.82
CA LEU A 119 2.38 15.79 4.37
C LEU A 119 1.52 16.77 3.55
N LEU A 120 0.34 17.16 4.04
CA LEU A 120 -0.49 18.20 3.40
C LEU A 120 0.21 19.56 3.43
N TYR A 121 0.81 19.94 4.55
CA TYR A 121 1.58 21.17 4.65
C TYR A 121 2.79 21.14 3.70
N ALA A 122 3.56 20.04 3.71
CA ALA A 122 4.73 19.90 2.83
C ALA A 122 4.35 19.96 1.34
N GLU A 123 3.22 19.35 0.96
CA GLU A 123 2.68 19.44 -0.39
C GLU A 123 2.29 20.89 -0.76
N ALA A 124 1.52 21.57 0.09
CA ALA A 124 1.12 22.95 -0.16
C ALA A 124 2.32 23.90 -0.27
N GLU A 125 3.29 23.78 0.64
CA GLU A 125 4.51 24.59 0.64
C GLU A 125 5.35 24.31 -0.61
N ASN A 126 5.49 23.04 -1.02
CA ASN A 126 6.19 22.70 -2.26
C ASN A 126 5.50 23.31 -3.49
N GLU A 127 4.16 23.32 -3.50
CA GLU A 127 3.39 23.94 -4.58
C GLU A 127 3.49 25.47 -4.63
N VAL A 128 3.79 26.14 -3.52
CA VAL A 128 3.96 27.60 -3.48
C VAL A 128 5.42 27.99 -3.73
N SER A 129 6.33 27.45 -2.92
CA SER A 129 7.71 27.92 -2.79
C SER A 129 8.75 26.94 -3.37
N GLY A 130 8.34 25.74 -3.79
CA GLY A 130 9.26 24.66 -4.14
C GLY A 130 9.82 23.95 -2.90
N PRO A 131 10.90 23.16 -3.04
CA PRO A 131 11.37 22.28 -1.98
C PRO A 131 12.20 23.02 -0.94
N THR A 132 11.51 23.76 -0.06
CA THR A 132 12.10 24.53 1.05
C THR A 132 12.49 23.62 2.22
N GLY A 133 13.26 24.16 3.18
CA GLY A 133 13.62 23.43 4.40
C GLY A 133 12.41 22.92 5.18
N GLN A 134 11.28 23.63 5.13
CA GLN A 134 10.04 23.19 5.78
C GLN A 134 9.41 21.98 5.07
N VAL A 135 9.48 21.91 3.73
CA VAL A 135 9.02 20.74 2.96
C VAL A 135 9.79 19.50 3.39
N TYR A 136 11.13 19.60 3.47
CA TYR A 136 11.96 18.49 3.93
C TYR A 136 11.67 18.14 5.38
N HIS A 137 11.61 19.13 6.28
CA HIS A 137 11.36 18.91 7.70
C HIS A 137 10.10 18.08 7.96
N TYR A 138 8.94 18.51 7.43
CA TYR A 138 7.67 17.82 7.69
C TYR A 138 7.58 16.46 6.99
N THR A 139 8.21 16.30 5.82
CA THR A 139 8.32 14.99 5.16
C THR A 139 9.19 14.05 6.00
N ASN A 140 10.32 14.55 6.51
CA ASN A 140 11.30 13.78 7.26
C ASN A 140 10.78 13.35 8.63
N LEU A 141 9.91 14.11 9.30
CA LEU A 141 9.24 13.65 10.53
C LEU A 141 8.43 12.36 10.32
N VAL A 142 7.78 12.22 9.17
CA VAL A 142 7.01 11.00 8.84
C VAL A 142 7.96 9.84 8.55
N ARG A 143 9.03 10.10 7.79
CA ARG A 143 10.05 9.13 7.38
C ARG A 143 10.86 8.61 8.57
N GLU A 144 11.31 9.49 9.45
CA GLU A 144 12.07 9.16 10.65
C GLU A 144 11.26 8.21 11.55
N ARG A 145 9.98 8.52 11.80
CA ARG A 145 9.08 7.63 12.56
C ARG A 145 8.94 6.26 11.89
N ALA A 146 8.95 6.20 10.56
CA ALA A 146 8.92 4.95 9.81
C ALA A 146 10.28 4.22 9.76
N GLY A 147 11.33 4.75 10.41
CA GLY A 147 12.67 4.18 10.42
C GLY A 147 13.44 4.37 9.11
N LEU A 148 13.11 5.41 8.35
CA LEU A 148 13.76 5.75 7.09
C LEU A 148 14.73 6.92 7.25
N PHE A 149 15.74 6.95 6.37
CA PHE A 149 16.58 8.14 6.20
C PHE A 149 15.78 9.32 5.65
N SER A 150 16.33 10.52 5.84
CA SER A 150 15.82 11.76 5.26
C SER A 150 15.63 11.63 3.75
N VAL A 151 14.79 12.49 3.16
CA VAL A 151 14.65 12.59 1.70
C VAL A 151 16.01 12.86 1.07
N GLU A 152 16.77 13.80 1.64
CA GLU A 152 18.07 14.22 1.13
C GLU A 152 19.05 13.04 1.10
N ASP A 153 19.18 12.28 2.19
CA ASP A 153 20.08 11.12 2.27
C ASP A 153 19.62 9.97 1.38
N SER A 154 18.31 9.71 1.36
CA SER A 154 17.74 8.58 0.62
C SER A 154 17.95 8.76 -0.88
N TRP A 155 17.68 9.98 -1.39
CA TRP A 155 17.84 10.25 -2.81
C TRP A 155 19.30 10.42 -3.20
N SER A 156 20.10 11.17 -2.43
CA SER A 156 21.50 11.42 -2.77
C SER A 156 22.33 10.13 -2.86
N ASN A 157 22.05 9.15 -2.00
CA ASN A 157 22.88 7.95 -1.88
C ASN A 157 22.32 6.71 -2.59
N TYR A 158 21.00 6.62 -2.79
CA TYR A 158 20.36 5.36 -3.23
C TYR A 158 19.40 5.51 -4.42
N SER A 159 19.11 6.72 -4.89
CA SER A 159 18.24 6.95 -6.05
C SER A 159 19.02 6.96 -7.36
N THR A 160 18.40 6.44 -8.43
CA THR A 160 18.91 6.61 -9.81
C THR A 160 18.78 8.04 -10.32
N ASN A 161 18.00 8.88 -9.64
CA ASN A 161 17.95 10.32 -9.83
C ASN A 161 18.26 11.02 -8.50
N PRO A 162 19.55 11.24 -8.17
CA PRO A 162 19.96 11.77 -6.87
C PRO A 162 19.44 13.18 -6.60
N THR A 163 19.23 13.99 -7.62
CA THR A 163 18.78 15.39 -7.49
C THR A 163 17.26 15.55 -7.60
N LYS A 164 16.49 14.47 -7.66
CA LYS A 164 15.03 14.55 -7.85
C LYS A 164 14.36 15.49 -6.84
N TYR A 165 14.77 15.38 -5.57
CA TYR A 165 14.20 16.15 -4.47
C TYR A 165 14.50 17.66 -4.51
N THR A 166 15.48 18.10 -5.30
CA THR A 166 15.89 19.52 -5.35
C THR A 166 15.02 20.37 -6.28
N THR A 167 14.11 19.74 -7.04
CA THR A 167 13.18 20.44 -7.93
C THR A 167 11.76 20.35 -7.40
N LYS A 168 10.94 21.37 -7.68
CA LYS A 168 9.51 21.39 -7.29
C LYS A 168 8.75 20.17 -7.79
N ASP A 169 8.94 19.81 -9.07
CA ASP A 169 8.23 18.70 -9.69
C ASP A 169 8.71 17.35 -9.14
N GLY A 170 10.03 17.18 -8.97
CA GLY A 170 10.56 15.95 -8.40
C GLY A 170 10.17 15.77 -6.94
N MET A 171 10.20 16.83 -6.13
CA MET A 171 9.72 16.79 -4.74
C MET A 171 8.20 16.54 -4.65
N ARG A 172 7.40 17.09 -5.58
CA ARG A 172 5.96 16.78 -5.68
C ARG A 172 5.74 15.28 -5.85
N GLU A 173 6.49 14.64 -6.75
CA GLU A 173 6.37 13.20 -6.95
C GLU A 173 6.77 12.39 -5.72
N ILE A 174 7.81 12.84 -5.00
CA ILE A 174 8.24 12.23 -3.72
C ILE A 174 7.12 12.34 -2.69
N LEU A 175 6.51 13.52 -2.55
CA LEU A 175 5.38 13.75 -1.63
C LEU A 175 4.16 12.91 -2.01
N HIS A 176 3.83 12.78 -3.30
CA HIS A 176 2.74 11.93 -3.75
C HIS A 176 2.99 10.45 -3.38
N GLN A 177 4.24 9.99 -3.50
CA GLN A 177 4.63 8.64 -3.11
C GLN A 177 4.62 8.45 -1.58
N GLU A 178 5.14 9.40 -0.82
CA GLU A 178 5.16 9.36 0.64
C GLU A 178 3.73 9.34 1.20
N ARG A 179 2.82 10.16 0.63
CA ARG A 179 1.39 10.14 0.97
C ARG A 179 0.73 8.81 0.63
N LEU A 180 1.04 8.22 -0.54
CA LEU A 180 0.52 6.91 -0.93
C LEU A 180 0.89 5.83 0.08
N ILE A 181 2.15 5.79 0.49
CA ILE A 181 2.68 4.76 1.39
C ILE A 181 2.16 5.00 2.81
N GLU A 182 2.32 6.22 3.32
CA GLU A 182 1.96 6.56 4.70
C GLU A 182 0.46 6.38 4.95
N LEU A 183 -0.39 6.77 4.00
CA LEU A 183 -1.85 6.77 4.13
C LEU A 183 -2.51 5.59 3.40
N ALA A 184 -1.73 4.56 3.07
CA ALA A 184 -2.25 3.32 2.48
C ALA A 184 -3.38 2.76 3.35
N PHE A 185 -4.49 2.36 2.72
CA PHE A 185 -5.70 1.83 3.35
C PHE A 185 -6.51 2.80 4.24
N GLU A 186 -6.19 4.11 4.24
CA GLU A 186 -6.89 5.11 5.06
C GLU A 186 -7.86 6.00 4.23
N GLY A 187 -8.30 5.52 3.06
CA GLY A 187 -9.29 6.21 2.21
C GLY A 187 -8.78 7.44 1.46
N GLN A 188 -7.48 7.74 1.49
CA GLN A 188 -6.92 8.97 0.91
C GLN A 188 -6.62 8.86 -0.59
N ARG A 189 -6.12 7.70 -1.06
CA ARG A 189 -5.63 7.51 -2.44
C ARG A 189 -6.66 7.87 -3.51
N PHE A 190 -7.93 7.57 -3.27
CA PHE A 190 -9.03 7.88 -4.19
C PHE A 190 -9.13 9.40 -4.47
N TRP A 191 -9.01 10.21 -3.42
CA TRP A 191 -9.12 11.67 -3.48
C TRP A 191 -7.84 12.30 -4.01
N ASP A 192 -6.70 11.82 -3.53
CA ASP A 192 -5.37 12.25 -3.97
C ASP A 192 -5.21 12.10 -5.49
N LEU A 193 -5.56 10.94 -6.06
CA LEU A 193 -5.52 10.73 -7.52
C LEU A 193 -6.42 11.69 -8.31
N ARG A 194 -7.60 12.00 -7.78
CA ARG A 194 -8.56 12.90 -8.44
C ARG A 194 -8.08 14.34 -8.45
N ARG A 195 -7.70 14.87 -7.28
CA ARG A 195 -7.24 16.25 -7.15
C ARG A 195 -5.92 16.51 -7.89
N TRP A 196 -5.04 15.51 -7.97
CA TRP A 196 -3.81 15.57 -8.79
C TRP A 196 -4.05 15.35 -10.28
N LYS A 197 -5.29 15.04 -10.69
CA LYS A 197 -5.63 14.62 -12.05
C LYS A 197 -4.80 13.42 -12.55
N LYS A 198 -4.31 12.57 -11.64
CA LYS A 198 -3.58 11.33 -11.96
C LYS A 198 -4.49 10.09 -12.05
N ALA A 199 -5.76 10.20 -11.69
CA ALA A 199 -6.72 9.10 -11.77
C ALA A 199 -6.81 8.47 -13.18
N GLY A 200 -6.81 9.28 -14.24
CA GLY A 200 -6.81 8.76 -15.62
C GLY A 200 -5.54 7.99 -16.01
N GLU A 201 -4.40 8.25 -15.36
CA GLU A 201 -3.18 7.45 -15.58
C GLU A 201 -3.23 6.16 -14.75
N GLU A 202 -3.54 6.30 -13.45
CA GLU A 202 -3.40 5.23 -12.47
C GLU A 202 -4.55 4.23 -12.51
N LEU A 203 -5.78 4.69 -12.72
CA LEU A 203 -6.99 3.87 -12.78
C LEU A 203 -7.30 3.36 -14.20
N ASN A 204 -6.35 3.48 -15.12
CA ASN A 204 -6.34 2.75 -16.39
C ASN A 204 -5.21 1.69 -16.45
N LYS A 205 -4.36 1.60 -15.42
CA LYS A 205 -3.38 0.52 -15.30
C LYS A 205 -4.10 -0.79 -14.93
N PRO A 206 -3.69 -1.94 -15.47
CA PRO A 206 -4.25 -3.22 -15.07
C PRO A 206 -3.94 -3.49 -13.60
N ILE A 207 -4.89 -4.08 -12.88
CA ILE A 207 -4.65 -4.67 -11.57
C ILE A 207 -4.00 -6.02 -11.81
N THR A 208 -2.81 -6.23 -11.24
CA THR A 208 -2.07 -7.49 -11.31
C THR A 208 -1.98 -8.17 -9.95
N GLY A 209 -1.68 -9.47 -9.95
CA GLY A 209 -1.41 -10.26 -8.74
C GLY A 209 -0.85 -11.62 -9.08
N TRP A 210 -0.79 -12.52 -8.09
CA TRP A 210 -0.23 -13.86 -8.24
C TRP A 210 -1.19 -14.86 -8.87
N ASP A 211 -0.66 -16.01 -9.31
CA ASP A 211 -1.45 -17.12 -9.82
C ASP A 211 -1.91 -18.04 -8.67
N LEU A 212 -3.04 -17.68 -8.06
CA LEU A 212 -3.51 -18.24 -6.79
C LEU A 212 -3.92 -19.72 -6.83
N ILE A 213 -4.07 -20.29 -8.03
CA ILE A 213 -4.48 -21.70 -8.22
C ILE A 213 -3.29 -22.66 -8.29
N GLN A 214 -2.08 -22.19 -8.00
CA GLN A 214 -0.85 -22.97 -8.11
C GLN A 214 -0.34 -23.41 -6.75
N GLU A 215 0.19 -24.64 -6.69
CA GLU A 215 0.71 -25.28 -5.46
C GLU A 215 2.21 -25.00 -5.28
N ASP A 216 2.97 -24.96 -6.37
CA ASP A 216 4.41 -24.72 -6.35
C ASP A 216 4.76 -23.22 -6.42
N ALA A 217 5.90 -22.84 -5.83
CA ALA A 217 6.36 -21.46 -5.79
C ALA A 217 6.61 -20.85 -7.19
N PRO A 218 7.34 -21.51 -8.11
CA PRO A 218 7.57 -20.96 -9.45
C PRO A 218 6.28 -20.58 -10.19
N SER A 219 5.25 -21.43 -10.11
CA SER A 219 3.98 -21.20 -10.79
C SER A 219 3.12 -20.15 -10.08
N TYR A 220 3.11 -20.15 -8.73
CA TYR A 220 2.36 -19.18 -7.92
C TYR A 220 2.85 -17.75 -8.13
N TYR A 221 4.17 -17.52 -8.11
CA TYR A 221 4.77 -16.18 -8.25
C TYR A 221 4.85 -15.67 -9.70
N ARG A 222 3.99 -16.18 -10.58
CA ARG A 222 3.78 -15.60 -11.91
C ARG A 222 2.79 -14.45 -11.81
N GLU A 223 3.20 -13.27 -12.23
CA GLU A 223 2.32 -12.11 -12.31
C GLU A 223 1.23 -12.35 -13.37
N ARG A 224 -0.03 -12.14 -13.00
CA ARG A 224 -1.19 -12.22 -13.88
C ARG A 224 -1.99 -10.93 -13.81
N VAL A 225 -2.56 -10.54 -14.93
CA VAL A 225 -3.59 -9.50 -14.98
C VAL A 225 -4.88 -10.07 -14.42
N ILE A 226 -5.41 -9.42 -13.39
CA ILE A 226 -6.65 -9.79 -12.71
C ILE A 226 -7.81 -9.00 -13.31
N TYR A 227 -7.62 -7.70 -13.49
CA TYR A 227 -8.68 -6.80 -13.94
C TYR A 227 -8.12 -5.62 -14.72
N ASN A 228 -8.69 -5.34 -15.89
CA ASN A 228 -8.39 -4.13 -16.65
C ASN A 228 -9.34 -3.02 -16.20
N GLN A 229 -8.78 -1.95 -15.65
CA GLN A 229 -9.56 -0.81 -15.21
C GLN A 229 -9.87 0.12 -16.38
N THR A 230 -10.95 0.90 -16.26
CA THR A 230 -11.27 1.97 -17.20
C THR A 230 -11.67 3.21 -16.41
N PHE A 231 -11.03 4.32 -16.74
CA PHE A 231 -11.28 5.62 -16.13
C PHE A 231 -11.25 6.71 -17.20
N THR A 232 -12.31 7.48 -17.28
CA THR A 232 -12.52 8.54 -18.28
C THR A 232 -12.74 9.89 -17.59
N SER A 233 -12.83 10.97 -18.37
CA SER A 233 -12.99 12.32 -17.83
C SER A 233 -14.27 12.50 -16.99
N ARG A 234 -15.34 11.74 -17.28
CA ARG A 234 -16.59 11.79 -16.49
C ARG A 234 -16.39 11.26 -15.07
N ASP A 235 -15.51 10.28 -14.88
CA ASP A 235 -15.36 9.53 -13.62
C ASP A 235 -14.64 10.33 -12.52
N TYR A 236 -14.18 11.56 -12.85
CA TYR A 236 -13.72 12.55 -11.87
C TYR A 236 -14.85 13.10 -11.00
N LEU A 237 -16.09 13.10 -11.49
CA LEU A 237 -17.28 13.59 -10.81
C LEU A 237 -18.34 12.48 -10.77
N TRP A 238 -19.11 12.40 -9.69
CA TRP A 238 -20.24 11.47 -9.64
C TRP A 238 -21.41 12.00 -10.47
N PRO A 239 -22.21 11.12 -11.09
CA PRO A 239 -23.47 11.54 -11.71
C PRO A 239 -24.40 12.11 -10.63
N LEU A 240 -25.07 13.22 -10.95
CA LEU A 240 -26.21 13.70 -10.18
C LEU A 240 -27.39 12.75 -10.40
N PRO A 241 -28.15 12.37 -9.35
CA PRO A 241 -29.31 11.50 -9.50
C PRO A 241 -30.34 12.08 -10.47
N GLU A 242 -30.90 11.25 -11.35
CA GLU A 242 -31.87 11.70 -12.35
C GLU A 242 -33.11 12.37 -11.72
N SER A 243 -33.57 11.86 -10.57
CA SER A 243 -34.68 12.46 -9.81
C SER A 243 -34.44 13.92 -9.43
N GLU A 244 -33.20 14.29 -9.11
CA GLU A 244 -32.81 15.66 -8.77
C GLU A 244 -32.78 16.58 -10.00
N LEU A 245 -32.35 16.06 -11.15
CA LEU A 245 -32.40 16.79 -12.42
C LEU A 245 -33.84 16.99 -12.90
N LEU A 246 -34.70 15.99 -12.65
CA LEU A 246 -36.11 16.08 -13.01
C LEU A 246 -36.86 17.08 -12.13
N SER A 247 -36.57 17.13 -10.83
CA SER A 247 -37.19 18.04 -9.86
C SER A 247 -36.70 19.48 -10.02
N ASN A 248 -35.41 19.69 -10.29
CA ASN A 248 -34.81 21.00 -10.42
C ASN A 248 -34.27 21.24 -11.84
N LYS A 249 -35.10 21.83 -12.71
CA LYS A 249 -34.75 22.15 -14.11
C LYS A 249 -33.62 23.17 -14.28
N ARG A 250 -33.12 23.80 -13.20
CA ARG A 250 -31.96 24.70 -13.24
C ARG A 250 -30.63 23.97 -13.00
N MET A 251 -30.70 22.70 -12.60
CA MET A 251 -29.52 21.87 -12.34
C MET A 251 -29.06 21.19 -13.63
N ASN A 252 -27.78 21.32 -13.94
CA ASN A 252 -27.16 20.62 -15.06
C ASN A 252 -26.38 19.41 -14.55
N GLN A 253 -26.33 18.35 -15.35
CA GLN A 253 -25.54 17.17 -15.04
C GLN A 253 -24.03 17.47 -15.04
N ASN A 254 -23.26 16.68 -14.29
CA ASN A 254 -21.80 16.71 -14.34
C ASN A 254 -21.29 16.28 -15.74
N PRO A 255 -20.20 16.88 -16.24
CA PRO A 255 -19.70 16.61 -17.58
C PRO A 255 -19.50 15.12 -17.90
N GLY A 256 -20.12 14.65 -18.99
CA GLY A 256 -19.96 13.29 -19.51
C GLY A 256 -20.88 12.22 -18.90
N TRP A 257 -21.75 12.60 -17.96
CA TRP A 257 -22.83 11.78 -17.41
C TRP A 257 -24.20 12.15 -18.00
#